data_AF-A0AAX0HBH0-F1
#
_entry.id   AF-A0AAX0HBH0-F1
#
_cell.length_a   1.000
_cell.length_b   1.000
_cell.length_c   1.000
_cell.angle_alpha   90.00
_cell.angle_beta   90.00
_cell.angle_gamma   90.00
#
_symmetry.space_group_name_H-M   'P 1'
#
loop_
_entity.id
_entity.type
_entity.pdbx_description
1 polymer ?
#
loop_
_entity_poly.entity_id
_entity_poly.type
_entity_poly.pdbx_seq_one_letter_code
_entity_poly.pdbx_strand_id
1 'polypeptide(L)'
;MLVLLCIVLSISTFIASGHIKLSLPNADYSVKSIEKNKVIISVDKENNLYFNDKLADKEALKNEIFKLENSDFIEIQSDKESKFEIFVWIIDILKEKNHENFSIITKNN
;
A
#
# COMPACT_ATOMS: atom_id res chain seq x y z
N MET A 1 50.35 -22.24 1.68
CA MET A 1 49.47 -21.06 1.50
C MET A 1 47.98 -21.44 1.50
N LEU A 2 47.55 -22.41 2.32
CA LEU A 2 46.18 -22.94 2.27
C LEU A 2 45.28 -22.36 3.38
N VAL A 3 45.88 -22.04 4.53
CA VAL A 3 45.16 -21.48 5.69
C VAL A 3 44.54 -20.13 5.36
N LEU A 4 45.29 -19.25 4.69
CA LEU A 4 44.80 -17.93 4.28
C LEU A 4 43.59 -18.04 3.33
N LEU A 5 43.62 -19.01 2.40
CA LEU A 5 42.55 -19.26 1.44
C LEU A 5 41.26 -19.71 2.14
N CYS A 6 41.38 -20.61 3.12
CA CYS A 6 40.24 -21.11 3.90
C CYS A 6 39.58 -19.99 4.72
N ILE A 7 40.39 -19.12 5.33
CA ILE A 7 39.89 -17.95 6.06
C ILE A 7 39.12 -17.04 5.09
N VAL A 8 39.71 -16.67 3.95
CA VAL A 8 39.07 -15.80 2.93
C VAL A 8 37.74 -16.38 2.44
N LEU A 9 37.66 -17.68 2.18
CA LEU A 9 36.42 -18.35 1.77
C LEU A 9 35.35 -18.29 2.86
N SER A 10 35.74 -18.46 4.13
CA SER A 10 34.82 -18.50 5.27
C SER A 10 34.15 -17.16 5.56
N ILE A 11 34.85 -16.03 5.33
CA ILE A 11 34.29 -14.68 5.48
C ILE A 11 33.48 -14.22 4.26
N SER A 12 33.67 -14.81 3.08
CA SER A 12 33.02 -14.32 1.84
C SER A 12 31.49 -14.57 1.80
N THR A 13 30.98 -15.55 2.54
CA THR A 13 29.57 -15.97 2.44
C THR A 13 28.63 -15.21 3.38
N PHE A 14 29.12 -14.21 4.12
CA PHE A 14 28.24 -13.37 4.96
C PHE A 14 27.61 -12.21 4.17
N ILE A 15 26.95 -12.52 3.05
CA ILE A 15 26.02 -11.60 2.42
C ILE A 15 24.64 -11.96 2.97
N ALA A 16 24.28 -11.33 4.09
CA ALA A 16 22.93 -11.36 4.59
C ALA A 16 22.03 -10.73 3.53
N SER A 17 21.31 -11.58 2.80
CA SER A 17 20.22 -11.23 1.91
C SER A 17 19.10 -10.64 2.76
N GLY A 18 19.25 -9.37 3.14
CA GLY A 18 18.22 -8.53 3.75
C GLY A 18 17.12 -8.20 2.74
N HIS A 19 16.60 -9.21 2.05
CA HIS A 19 15.40 -9.06 1.25
C HIS A 19 14.22 -9.17 2.21
N ILE A 20 13.79 -8.04 2.74
CA ILE A 20 12.38 -7.92 3.09
C ILE A 20 11.65 -8.17 1.78
N LYS A 21 11.02 -9.33 1.64
CA LYS A 21 10.23 -9.70 0.47
C LYS A 21 8.95 -8.86 0.52
N LEU A 22 9.09 -7.58 0.20
CA LEU A 22 7.96 -6.69 -0.04
C LEU A 22 7.40 -7.13 -1.39
N SER A 23 6.42 -8.03 -1.34
CA SER A 23 5.54 -8.35 -2.47
C SER A 23 4.69 -7.10 -2.75
N LEU A 24 5.27 -6.04 -3.29
CA LEU A 24 4.45 -4.97 -3.88
C LEU A 24 3.82 -5.58 -5.14
N PRO A 25 2.48 -5.64 -5.25
CA PRO A 25 1.86 -5.97 -6.50
C PRO A 25 2.32 -4.93 -7.53
N ASN A 26 2.81 -5.40 -8.68
CA ASN A 26 3.19 -4.53 -9.79
C ASN A 26 1.97 -3.67 -10.14
N ALA A 27 2.10 -2.35 -9.97
CA ALA A 27 1.10 -1.40 -10.40
C ALA A 27 1.18 -1.28 -11.93
N ASP A 28 0.66 -2.28 -12.64
CA ASP A 28 0.42 -2.20 -14.07
C ASP A 28 -0.80 -1.30 -14.30
N TYR A 29 -0.52 -0.02 -14.51
CA TYR A 29 -1.44 0.89 -15.16
C TYR A 29 -1.70 0.42 -16.58
N SER A 30 -2.80 -0.32 -16.80
CA SER A 30 -3.63 -0.17 -18.00
C SER A 30 -4.84 -1.10 -17.97
N VAL A 31 -6.02 -0.45 -17.89
CA VAL A 31 -7.25 -0.82 -18.61
C VAL A 31 -7.63 -2.30 -18.60
N LYS A 32 -8.47 -2.68 -17.63
CA LYS A 32 -9.62 -3.54 -17.96
C LYS A 32 -10.80 -3.23 -17.06
N SER A 33 -11.78 -2.58 -17.67
CA SER A 33 -13.16 -2.52 -17.21
C SER A 33 -13.66 -3.93 -16.94
N ILE A 34 -13.78 -4.30 -15.68
CA ILE A 34 -14.74 -5.30 -15.25
C ILE A 34 -15.34 -4.70 -13.99
N GLU A 35 -16.63 -4.41 -14.07
CA GLU A 35 -17.52 -3.90 -13.04
C GLU A 35 -17.51 -4.81 -11.81
N LYS A 36 -16.45 -4.74 -11.01
CA LYS A 36 -16.46 -5.07 -9.59
C LYS A 36 -16.31 -3.74 -8.88
N ASN A 37 -17.09 -3.52 -7.82
CA ASN A 37 -17.17 -2.26 -7.08
C ASN A 37 -15.77 -1.83 -6.60
N LYS A 38 -15.03 -1.13 -7.48
CA LYS A 38 -13.71 -0.62 -7.19
C LYS A 38 -13.91 0.66 -6.41
N VAL A 39 -13.46 0.64 -5.18
CA VAL A 39 -13.51 1.81 -4.31
C VAL A 39 -12.18 2.51 -4.34
N ILE A 40 -12.20 3.80 -4.64
CA ILE A 40 -11.01 4.63 -4.71
C ILE A 40 -10.97 5.53 -3.48
N ILE A 41 -9.91 5.42 -2.69
CA ILE A 41 -9.63 6.30 -1.54
C ILE A 41 -8.42 7.15 -1.91
N SER A 42 -8.60 8.45 -2.10
CA SER A 42 -7.49 9.36 -2.46
C SER A 42 -7.17 10.33 -1.32
N VAL A 43 -5.89 10.66 -1.18
CA VAL A 43 -5.40 11.68 -0.23
C VAL A 43 -4.62 12.73 -1.00
N ASP A 44 -5.02 14.00 -0.89
CA ASP A 44 -4.30 15.10 -1.52
C ASP A 44 -3.15 15.64 -0.63
N LYS A 45 -2.35 16.54 -1.19
CA LYS A 45 -1.25 17.24 -0.48
C LYS A 45 -1.72 18.10 0.70
N GLU A 46 -2.97 18.56 0.67
CA GLU A 46 -3.58 19.34 1.75
C GLU A 46 -4.13 18.43 2.87
N ASN A 47 -3.98 17.12 2.72
CA ASN A 47 -4.47 16.08 3.63
C ASN A 47 -6.00 15.89 3.59
N ASN A 48 -6.67 16.37 2.54
CA ASN A 48 -8.07 16.08 2.31
C ASN A 48 -8.23 14.64 1.81
N LEU A 49 -9.26 13.98 2.31
CA LEU A 49 -9.63 12.62 1.96
C LEU A 49 -10.75 12.64 0.93
N TYR A 50 -10.63 11.77 -0.06
CA TYR A 50 -11.63 11.59 -1.10
C TYR A 50 -12.02 10.12 -1.20
N PHE A 51 -13.33 9.86 -1.25
CA PHE A 51 -13.91 8.55 -1.48
C PHE A 51 -14.66 8.57 -2.82
N ASN A 52 -14.18 7.80 -3.80
CA ASN A 52 -14.70 7.80 -5.17
C ASN A 52 -14.84 9.23 -5.75
N ASP A 53 -13.75 10.01 -5.67
CA ASP A 53 -13.67 11.42 -6.10
C ASP A 53 -14.58 12.41 -5.33
N LYS A 54 -15.21 11.98 -4.23
CA LYS A 54 -15.99 12.86 -3.35
C LYS A 54 -15.21 13.15 -2.08
N LEU A 55 -15.11 14.43 -1.72
CA LEU A 55 -14.48 14.85 -0.47
C LEU A 55 -15.25 14.22 0.71
N ALA A 56 -14.54 13.53 1.59
CA ALA A 56 -15.11 12.78 2.70
C ALA A 56 -14.31 13.05 3.97
N ASP A 57 -15.00 13.19 5.09
CA ASP A 57 -14.34 13.27 6.39
C ASP A 57 -13.82 11.92 6.87
N LYS A 58 -12.90 11.92 7.84
CA LYS A 58 -12.36 10.69 8.45
C LYS A 58 -13.45 9.75 8.96
N GLU A 59 -14.47 10.28 9.64
CA GLU A 59 -15.57 9.46 10.15
C GLU A 59 -16.46 8.90 9.04
N ALA A 60 -16.75 9.72 8.02
CA ALA A 60 -17.52 9.30 6.85
C ALA A 60 -16.78 8.19 6.09
N LEU A 61 -15.48 8.37 5.86
CA LEU A 61 -14.63 7.37 5.20
C LEU A 61 -14.59 6.06 6.00
N LYS A 62 -14.45 6.13 7.33
CA LYS A 62 -14.51 4.93 8.19
C LYS A 62 -15.84 4.21 8.00
N ASN A 63 -16.97 4.91 8.06
CA ASN A 63 -18.28 4.30 7.89
C ASN A 63 -18.45 3.65 6.51
N GLU A 64 -18.01 4.31 5.45
CA GLU A 64 -18.05 3.75 4.09
C GLU A 64 -17.12 2.52 3.96
N ILE A 65 -15.92 2.57 4.55
CA ILE A 65 -15.02 1.41 4.63
C ILE A 65 -15.70 0.25 5.33
N PHE A 66 -16.39 0.47 6.45
CA PHE A 66 -17.08 -0.59 7.19
C PHE A 66 -18.30 -1.18 6.44
N LYS A 67 -19.00 -0.38 5.63
CA LYS A 67 -20.14 -0.83 4.82
C LYS A 67 -19.77 -1.70 3.63
N LEU A 68 -18.54 -1.59 3.14
CA LEU A 68 -18.07 -2.39 1.99
C LEU A 68 -18.08 -3.89 2.29
N GLU A 69 -18.01 -4.73 1.27
CA GLU A 69 -17.72 -6.14 1.47
C GLU A 69 -16.20 -6.38 1.51
N ASN A 70 -15.75 -7.46 2.13
CA ASN A 70 -14.32 -7.81 2.14
C ASN A 70 -13.84 -8.29 0.76
N SER A 71 -14.78 -8.60 -0.14
CA SER A 71 -14.55 -8.97 -1.55
C SER A 71 -14.31 -7.75 -2.45
N ASP A 72 -14.71 -6.55 -2.03
CA ASP A 72 -14.54 -5.33 -2.81
C ASP A 72 -13.06 -4.97 -2.93
N PHE A 73 -12.68 -4.35 -4.05
CA PHE A 73 -11.29 -3.97 -4.28
C PHE A 73 -11.09 -2.50 -3.94
N ILE A 74 -10.21 -2.22 -2.98
CA ILE A 74 -9.93 -0.86 -2.52
C ILE A 74 -8.61 -0.37 -3.11
N GLU A 75 -8.64 0.74 -3.83
CA GLU A 75 -7.45 1.41 -4.36
C GLU A 75 -7.16 2.66 -3.55
N ILE A 76 -6.03 2.67 -2.85
CA ILE A 76 -5.57 3.81 -2.05
C ILE A 76 -4.60 4.62 -2.90
N GLN A 77 -4.99 5.84 -3.24
CA GLN A 77 -4.17 6.80 -3.98
C GLN A 77 -3.63 7.86 -3.00
N SER A 78 -2.33 7.86 -2.75
CA SER A 78 -1.72 8.88 -1.89
C SER A 78 -0.87 9.83 -2.72
N ASP A 79 -1.04 11.13 -2.49
CA ASP A 79 -0.11 12.13 -3.03
C ASP A 79 1.26 12.01 -2.34
N LYS A 80 2.34 12.29 -3.07
CA LYS A 80 3.71 12.25 -2.54
C LYS A 80 3.94 13.22 -1.39
N GLU A 81 3.26 14.37 -1.38
CA GLU A 81 3.38 15.40 -0.36
C GLU A 81 2.38 15.22 0.80
N SER A 82 1.47 14.23 0.71
CA SER A 82 0.51 13.92 1.76
C SER A 82 1.21 13.36 3.02
N LYS A 83 0.63 13.62 4.20
CA LYS A 83 1.18 13.10 5.46
C LYS A 83 1.05 11.58 5.50
N PHE A 84 2.19 10.90 5.66
CA PHE A 84 2.25 9.45 5.83
C PHE A 84 1.35 8.94 6.97
N GLU A 85 1.14 9.73 8.02
CA GLU A 85 0.22 9.42 9.13
C GLU A 85 -1.20 9.06 8.65
N ILE A 86 -1.71 9.77 7.64
CA ILE A 86 -3.07 9.56 7.13
C ILE A 86 -3.15 8.25 6.38
N PHE A 87 -2.12 7.95 5.60
CA PHE A 87 -2.00 6.66 4.93
C PHE A 87 -1.98 5.50 5.94
N VAL A 88 -1.17 5.59 7.00
CA VAL A 88 -1.12 4.59 8.07
C VAL A 88 -2.49 4.41 8.70
N TRP A 89 -3.20 5.50 8.99
CA TRP A 89 -4.55 5.46 9.54
C TRP A 89 -5.56 4.75 8.62
N ILE A 90 -5.50 4.95 7.30
CA ILE A 90 -6.36 4.22 6.34
C ILE A 90 -6.06 2.72 6.38
N ILE A 91 -4.77 2.34 6.40
CA ILE A 91 -4.35 0.94 6.46
C ILE A 91 -4.79 0.29 7.77
N ASP A 92 -4.69 1.00 8.89
CA ASP A 92 -5.11 0.47 10.20
C ASP A 92 -6.62 0.17 10.22
N ILE A 93 -7.45 1.04 9.61
CA ILE A 93 -8.90 0.79 9.49
C ILE A 93 -9.19 -0.42 8.59
N LEU A 94 -8.49 -0.55 7.47
CA LEU A 94 -8.64 -1.71 6.58
C LEU A 94 -8.24 -3.01 7.28
N LYS A 95 -7.16 -2.98 8.07
CA LYS A 95 -6.74 -4.10 8.92
C LYS A 95 -7.74 -4.41 10.03
N GLU A 96 -8.30 -3.39 10.70
CA GLU A 96 -9.34 -3.54 11.73
C GLU A 96 -10.54 -4.32 11.16
N LYS A 97 -10.87 -4.07 9.89
CA LYS A 97 -11.94 -4.76 9.15
C LYS A 97 -11.54 -6.12 8.56
N ASN A 98 -10.29 -6.55 8.68
CA ASN A 98 -9.72 -7.70 7.96
C ASN A 98 -9.95 -7.62 6.43
N HIS A 99 -9.81 -6.42 5.88
CA HIS A 99 -9.92 -6.18 4.44
C HIS A 99 -8.53 -6.29 3.80
N GLU A 100 -8.28 -7.39 3.09
CA GLU A 100 -6.96 -7.69 2.50
C GLU A 100 -6.88 -7.38 0.99
N ASN A 101 -8.02 -7.06 0.36
CA ASN A 101 -8.13 -6.83 -1.09
C ASN A 101 -7.92 -5.35 -1.46
N PHE A 102 -6.74 -4.80 -1.14
CA PHE A 102 -6.40 -3.42 -1.49
C PHE A 102 -5.10 -3.28 -2.30
N SER A 103 -5.00 -2.19 -3.05
CA SER A 103 -3.79 -1.78 -3.77
C SER A 103 -3.41 -0.35 -3.41
N ILE A 104 -2.11 -0.05 -3.44
CA ILE A 104 -1.56 1.25 -3.10
C ILE A 104 -0.93 1.85 -4.34
N ILE A 105 -1.32 3.07 -4.64
CA ILE A 105 -0.84 3.83 -5.78
C ILE A 105 -0.38 5.20 -5.30
N THR A 106 0.81 5.61 -5.71
CA THR A 106 1.24 7.00 -5.54
C THR A 106 0.87 7.78 -6.79
N LYS A 107 0.17 8.89 -6.63
CA LYS A 107 0.02 9.89 -7.69
C LYS A 107 1.04 11.01 -7.45
N ASN A 108 1.80 11.34 -8.48
CA ASN A 108 2.48 12.63 -8.56
C ASN A 108 1.52 13.55 -9.32
N ASN A 109 0.89 14.50 -8.62
CA ASN A 109 0.31 15.68 -9.26
C ASN A 109 1.32 16.82 -9.28
#